data_AF-A0A3S8ZW09-F1
#
_entry.id   AF-A0A3S8ZW09-F1
#
_cell.length_a   1.000
_cell.length_b   1.000
_cell.length_c   1.000
_cell.angle_alpha   90.00
_cell.angle_beta   90.00
_cell.angle_gamma   90.00
#
_symmetry.space_group_name_H-M   'P 1'
#
loop_
_entity.id
_entity.type
_entity.pdbx_description
1 polymer ?
#
loop_
_entity_poly.entity_id
_entity_poly.type
_entity_poly.pdbx_seq_one_letter_code
_entity_poly.pdbx_strand_id
1 'polypeptide(L)' 'MFIVLRLLFVLAVLGIAYCAFKYQGSRDPSWLRLIKWILYSTLGLLVIFFVGLLIERLWVG' A
#
# COMPACT_ATOMS: atom_id res chain seq x y z
N MET A 1 -1.84 8.21 16.00
CA MET A 1 -1.41 6.89 15.50
C MET A 1 -2.13 6.48 14.19
N PHE A 2 -3.45 6.64 14.08
CA PHE A 2 -4.20 6.29 12.85
C PHE A 2 -4.02 7.23 11.64
N ILE A 3 -3.66 8.51 11.86
CA ILE A 3 -3.66 9.52 10.80
C ILE A 3 -2.52 9.33 9.79
N VAL A 4 -1.35 8.89 10.26
CA VAL A 4 -0.19 8.61 9.40
C VAL A 4 -0.48 7.43 8.49
N LEU A 5 -1.11 6.37 9.03
CA LEU A 5 -1.50 5.20 8.26
C LEU A 5 -2.55 5.55 7.20
N ARG A 6 -3.53 6.39 7.55
CA ARG A 6 -4.52 6.92 6.60
C ARG A 6 -3.85 7.76 5.50
N LEU A 7 -2.90 8.63 5.85
CA LEU A 7 -2.21 9.46 4.87
C LEU A 7 -1.39 8.61 3.89
N LEU A 8 -0.65 7.62 4.39
CA LEU A 8 0.09 6.66 3.55
C LEU A 8 -0.85 5.86 2.65
N PHE A 9 -2.01 5.45 3.15
CA PHE A 9 -3.02 4.75 2.37
C PHE A 9 -3.59 5.63 1.26
N VAL A 10 -3.95 6.88 1.57
CA VAL A 10 -4.45 7.85 0.57
C VAL A 10 -3.39 8.13 -0.51
N LEU A 11 -2.13 8.31 -0.11
CA LEU A 11 -1.02 8.50 -1.05
C LEU A 11 -0.80 7.26 -1.94
N ALA A 12 -0.90 6.06 -1.37
CA ALA A 12 -0.79 4.83 -2.15
C ALA A 12 -1.93 4.69 -3.16
N VAL A 13 -3.17 4.97 -2.75
CA VAL A 13 -4.35 4.93 -3.64
C VAL A 13 -4.24 5.98 -4.74
N LEU A 14 -3.82 7.21 -4.42
CA LEU A 14 -3.59 8.27 -5.40
C LEU A 14 -2.47 7.90 -6.38
N GLY A 15 -1.38 7.31 -5.89
CA GLY A 15 -0.28 6.83 -6.73
C GLY A 15 -0.71 5.72 -7.69
N ILE A 16 -1.53 4.79 -7.23
CA ILE A 16 -2.11 3.71 -8.06
C ILE A 16 -3.07 4.30 -9.09
N ALA A 17 -3.99 5.18 -8.69
CA ALA A 17 -4.96 5.81 -9.58
C ALA A 17 -4.28 6.64 -10.67
N TYR A 18 -3.25 7.41 -10.32
CA TYR A 18 -2.45 8.18 -11.27
C TYR A 18 -1.70 7.26 -12.24
N CYS A 19 -1.05 6.20 -11.74
CA CYS A 19 -0.38 5.22 -12.61
C CYS A 19 -1.36 4.49 -13.52
N ALA A 20 -2.56 4.15 -13.04
CA ALA A 20 -3.59 3.48 -13.82
C ALA A 20 -4.14 4.38 -14.93
N PHE A 21 -4.36 5.66 -14.64
CA PHE A 21 -4.77 6.65 -15.64
C PHE A 21 -3.71 6.81 -16.73
N LYS A 22 -2.43 6.93 -16.34
CA LYS A 22 -1.32 7.03 -17.29
C LYS A 22 -1.11 5.74 -18.10
N TYR A 23 -1.34 4.58 -17.48
CA TYR A 23 -1.25 3.29 -18.15
C TYR A 23 -2.28 3.13 -19.27
N GLN A 24 -3.52 3.62 -19.09
CA GLN A 24 -4.52 3.57 -20.16
C GLN A 24 -4.10 4.36 -21.40
N GLY A 25 -3.41 5.48 -21.22
CA GLY A 25 -2.92 6.31 -22.34
C GLY A 25 -1.68 5.75 -23.05
N SER A 26 -0.72 5.23 -22.29
CA SER A 26 0.60 4.84 -22.83
C SER A 26 0.74 3.33 -23.12
N ARG A 27 -0.09 2.47 -22.49
CA ARG A 27 -0.01 0.99 -22.51
C ARG A 27 1.35 0.38 -22.13
N ASP A 28 2.29 1.17 -21.62
CA ASP A 28 3.61 0.67 -21.25
C ASP A 28 3.55 -0.27 -20.04
N PRO A 29 4.16 -1.47 -20.11
CA PRO A 29 4.16 -2.45 -19.01
C PRO A 29 4.91 -1.97 -17.76
N SER A 30 5.69 -0.89 -17.88
CA SER A 30 6.39 -0.21 -16.79
C SER A 30 5.42 0.31 -15.72
N TRP A 31 4.27 0.86 -16.12
CA TRP A 31 3.28 1.41 -15.19
C TRP A 31 2.57 0.32 -14.38
N LEU A 32 2.30 -0.84 -14.99
CA LEU A 32 1.81 -2.03 -14.29
C LEU A 32 2.80 -2.52 -13.23
N ARG A 33 4.10 -2.45 -13.53
CA ARG A 33 5.17 -2.84 -12.59
C ARG A 33 5.20 -1.92 -11.37
N LEU A 34 5.05 -0.61 -11.60
CA LEU A 34 4.90 0.40 -10.55
C LEU A 34 3.66 0.16 -9.68
N ILE A 35 2.50 -0.10 -10.30
CA ILE A 35 1.26 -0.42 -9.57
C ILE A 35 1.45 -1.66 -8.70
N LYS A 36 2.04 -2.73 -9.23
CA LYS A 36 2.34 -3.95 -8.46
C LYS A 36 3.29 -3.67 -7.30
N TRP A 37 4.32 -2.85 -7.50
CA TRP A 37 5.25 -2.46 -6.45
C TRP A 37 4.57 -1.71 -5.32
N ILE A 38 3.70 -0.75 -5.65
CA ILE A 38 2.93 0.00 -4.65
C ILE A 38 2.00 -0.95 -3.89
N LEU A 39 1.30 -1.84 -4.59
CA LEU A 39 0.43 -2.86 -3.99
C LEU A 39 1.18 -3.79 -3.04
N TYR A 40 2.34 -4.32 -3.44
CA TYR A 40 3.14 -5.20 -2.60
C TYR A 40 3.70 -4.48 -1.37
N SER A 41 4.16 -3.24 -1.52
CA SER A 41 4.58 -2.42 -0.38
C SER A 41 3.44 -2.16 0.60
N THR A 42 2.24 -1.84 0.11
CA THR A 42 1.06 -1.64 0.95
C THR A 42 0.64 -2.94 1.66
N LEU A 43 0.63 -4.07 0.95
CA LEU A 43 0.33 -5.38 1.54
C LEU A 43 1.36 -5.76 2.61
N GLY A 44 2.66 -5.57 2.33
CA GLY A 44 3.73 -5.83 3.30
C GLY A 44 3.58 -4.99 4.57
N LEU A 45 3.29 -3.70 4.43
CA LEU A 45 2.99 -2.80 5.55
C LEU A 45 1.79 -3.28 6.37
N LEU A 46 0.73 -3.73 5.69
CA LEU A 46 -0.48 -4.24 6.34
C LEU A 46 -0.19 -5.52 7.12
N VAL A 47 0.58 -6.45 6.55
CA VAL A 47 1.02 -7.67 7.24
C VAL A 47 1.84 -7.34 8.48
N ILE A 48 2.85 -6.45 8.37
CA ILE A 48 3.68 -6.04 9.51
C ILE A 48 2.81 -5.42 10.62
N PHE A 49 1.82 -4.60 10.24
CA PHE A 49 0.91 -3.98 11.19
C PHE A 49 0.05 -5.01 11.92
N PHE A 50 -0.51 -5.99 11.21
CA PHE A 50 -1.28 -7.08 11.80
C PHE A 50 -0.41 -7.97 12.70
N VAL A 51 0.82 -8.30 12.28
CA VAL A 51 1.76 -9.08 13.09
C VAL A 51 2.12 -8.34 14.37
N GLY A 52 2.41 -7.03 14.29
CA GLY A 52 2.68 -6.20 15.46
C GLY A 52 1.52 -6.19 16.45
N LEU A 53 0.28 -6.03 15.96
CA LEU A 53 -0.93 -6.10 16.79
C LEU A 53 -1.15 -7.48 17.42
N LEU A 54 -0.84 -8.55 16.67
CA LEU A 54 -1.01 -9.92 17.15
C LEU A 54 -0.01 -10.24 18.27
N ILE A 55 1.25 -9.79 18.12
CA ILE A 55 2.27 -9.88 19.16
C ILE A 55 1.86 -9.06 20.39
N GLU A 56 1.41 -7.81 20.20
CA GLU A 56 0.95 -6.96 21.29
C GLU A 56 -0.20 -7.64 22.06
N ARG A 57 -1.13 -8.29 21.35
CA ARG A 57 -2.23 -9.02 21.97
C ARG A 57 -1.81 -10.31 22.67
N LEU A 58 -0.76 -10.99 22.20
CA LEU A 58 -0.23 -12.20 22.84
C LEU A 58 0.65 -11.89 24.05
N TRP A 59 1.21 -10.68 24.14
CA TRP A 59 2.09 -10.27 25.24
C TRP A 59 1.34 -9.49 26.32
N VAL A 60 0.37 -8.65 25.93
CA VAL A 60 -0.37 -7.77 26.86
C VAL A 60 -1.69 -8.40 27.33
N GLY A 61 -2.22 -9.39 26.60
CA GLY A 61 -3.42 -10.16 26.97
C GLY A 61 -3.08 -11.42 27.75
#